data_AF-A0A3M6XT05-F1
#
_entry.id   AF-A0A3M6XT05-F1
#
_cell.length_a   1.000
_cell.length_b   1.000
_cell.length_c   1.000
_cell.angle_alpha   90.00
_cell.angle_beta   90.00
_cell.angle_gamma   90.00
#
_symmetry.space_group_name_H-M   'P 1'
#
loop_
_entity.id
_entity.type
_entity.pdbx_description
1 polymer ?
#
loop_
_entity_poly.entity_id
_entity_poly.type
_entity_poly.pdbx_seq_one_letter_code
_entity_poly.pdbx_strand_id
1 'polypeptide(L)'
;MSSTNDAIGDFLSQARDNAPDDLQHYFLSFEDYWERKLWHELTDLLVKFYQEPQGASIRIPLYENFVKSFGDRINQLKLAQIGLSAAGQWKDDNERLTFLSTLASRVDKPASQDAYVFALTAVASVRLRLGQKDQSRKDLDKCEAILDTFDSVETMVHASFYRVGADYYQQSNSFADYYRTTLLYLACVELEELQERERQRLAYDLSIAALVSDSIYN
;
A
#
# COMPACT_ATOMS: atom_id res chain seq x y z
N MET A 1 34.86 -12.69 -3.97
CA MET A 1 33.90 -11.89 -3.19
C MET A 1 33.18 -11.00 -4.19
N SER A 2 32.09 -11.48 -4.81
CA SER A 2 31.27 -10.59 -5.66
C SER A 2 30.73 -9.48 -4.80
N SER A 3 30.90 -8.24 -5.25
CA SER A 3 30.37 -7.08 -4.55
C SER A 3 28.84 -7.20 -4.55
N THR A 4 28.15 -6.77 -3.49
CA THR A 4 26.67 -6.77 -3.45
C THR A 4 26.05 -6.09 -4.69
N ASN A 5 26.77 -5.15 -5.29
CA ASN A 5 26.39 -4.52 -6.56
C ASN A 5 26.39 -5.47 -7.75
N ASP A 6 27.35 -6.40 -7.84
CA ASP A 6 27.45 -7.36 -8.95
C ASP A 6 26.27 -8.35 -8.90
N ALA A 7 25.90 -8.81 -7.71
CA ALA A 7 24.75 -9.69 -7.52
C ALA A 7 23.41 -9.00 -7.84
N ILE A 8 23.30 -7.69 -7.58
CA ILE A 8 22.13 -6.88 -7.93
C ILE A 8 22.06 -6.67 -9.45
N GLY A 9 23.19 -6.36 -10.10
CA GLY A 9 23.27 -6.24 -11.56
C GLY A 9 22.90 -7.55 -12.27
N ASP A 10 23.42 -8.69 -11.79
CA ASP A 10 23.07 -10.02 -12.30
C ASP A 10 21.58 -10.31 -12.15
N PHE A 11 20.99 -9.98 -10.98
CA PHE A 11 19.56 -10.13 -10.75
C PHE A 11 18.72 -9.26 -11.70
N LEU A 12 19.07 -7.97 -11.89
CA LEU A 12 18.35 -7.07 -12.78
C LEU A 12 18.45 -7.51 -14.25
N SER A 13 19.61 -8.04 -14.68
CA SER A 13 19.78 -8.61 -16.01
C SER A 13 18.91 -9.84 -16.22
N GLN A 14 18.90 -10.78 -15.27
CA GLN A 14 18.01 -11.95 -15.33
C GLN A 14 16.54 -11.56 -15.26
N ALA A 15 16.20 -10.54 -14.47
CA ALA A 15 14.85 -10.00 -14.36
C ALA A 15 14.38 -9.38 -15.70
N ARG A 16 15.27 -8.66 -16.39
CA ARG A 16 15.03 -8.11 -17.73
C ARG A 16 14.75 -9.22 -18.74
N ASP A 17 15.59 -10.25 -18.78
CA ASP A 17 15.47 -11.32 -19.79
C ASP A 17 14.19 -12.16 -19.61
N ASN A 18 13.65 -12.21 -18.39
CA ASN A 18 12.39 -12.88 -18.08
C ASN A 18 11.17 -11.94 -18.14
N ALA A 19 11.38 -10.63 -18.32
CA ALA A 19 10.30 -9.66 -18.39
C ALA A 19 9.75 -9.55 -19.81
N PRO A 20 8.44 -9.26 -19.97
CA PRO A 20 7.86 -8.89 -21.25
C PRO A 20 8.63 -7.74 -21.91
N ASP A 21 8.69 -7.73 -23.24
CA ASP A 21 9.44 -6.73 -24.02
C ASP A 21 9.09 -5.29 -23.63
N ASP A 22 7.81 -5.03 -23.34
CA ASP A 22 7.30 -3.73 -22.90
C ASP A 22 7.91 -3.26 -21.56
N LEU A 23 8.40 -4.17 -20.72
CA LEU A 23 8.95 -3.86 -19.39
C LEU A 23 10.48 -3.84 -19.34
N GLN A 24 11.17 -4.34 -20.38
CA GLN A 24 12.64 -4.43 -20.39
C GLN A 24 13.34 -3.07 -20.25
N HIS A 25 12.72 -2.00 -20.77
CA HIS A 25 13.24 -0.63 -20.66
C HIS A 25 13.32 -0.12 -19.22
N TYR A 26 12.42 -0.59 -18.33
CA TYR A 26 12.46 -0.26 -16.91
C TYR A 26 13.72 -0.84 -16.25
N PHE A 27 14.06 -2.10 -16.54
CA PHE A 27 15.23 -2.76 -15.94
C PHE A 27 16.55 -2.12 -16.37
N LEU A 28 16.67 -1.72 -17.64
CA LEU A 28 17.84 -0.97 -18.12
C LEU A 28 18.01 0.35 -17.37
N SER A 29 16.90 1.05 -17.13
CA SER A 29 16.91 2.32 -16.39
C SER A 29 17.17 2.11 -14.90
N PHE A 30 16.69 1.01 -14.31
CA PHE A 30 16.99 0.64 -12.92
C PHE A 30 18.48 0.41 -12.73
N GLU A 31 19.13 -0.26 -13.67
CA GLU A 31 20.58 -0.52 -13.66
C GLU A 31 21.38 0.79 -13.75
N ASP A 32 21.08 1.68 -14.72
CA ASP A 32 21.74 2.99 -14.84
C ASP A 32 21.60 3.84 -13.57
N TYR A 33 20.36 3.94 -13.05
CA TYR A 33 20.10 4.74 -11.84
C TYR A 33 20.73 4.12 -10.59
N TRP A 34 20.80 2.79 -10.51
CA TRP A 34 21.48 2.08 -9.43
C TRP A 34 22.99 2.35 -9.44
N GLU A 35 23.65 2.17 -10.59
CA GLU A 35 25.09 2.40 -10.75
C GLU A 35 25.47 3.85 -10.45
N ARG A 36 24.65 4.79 -10.91
CA ARG A 36 24.83 6.23 -10.70
C ARG A 36 24.32 6.71 -9.35
N LYS A 37 23.72 5.84 -8.54
CA LYS A 37 23.16 6.12 -7.19
C LYS A 37 22.10 7.23 -7.20
N LEU A 38 21.28 7.29 -8.25
CA LEU A 38 20.18 8.24 -8.43
C LEU A 38 18.92 7.73 -7.72
N TRP A 39 18.93 7.77 -6.38
CA TRP A 39 17.88 7.15 -5.55
C TRP A 39 16.47 7.72 -5.77
N HIS A 40 16.36 9.03 -6.01
CA HIS A 40 15.08 9.69 -6.23
C HIS A 40 14.43 9.23 -7.54
N GLU A 41 15.15 9.37 -8.66
CA GLU A 41 14.69 8.92 -9.98
C GLU A 41 14.40 7.42 -10.01
N LEU A 42 15.25 6.63 -9.35
CA LEU A 42 15.04 5.19 -9.20
C LEU A 42 13.72 4.87 -8.49
N THR A 43 13.42 5.59 -7.42
CA THR A 43 12.18 5.39 -6.66
C THR A 43 10.95 5.77 -7.49
N ASP A 44 11.01 6.89 -8.21
CA ASP A 44 9.89 7.35 -9.05
C ASP A 44 9.63 6.40 -10.21
N LEU A 45 10.69 5.87 -10.81
CA LEU A 45 10.57 4.87 -11.86
C LEU A 45 10.02 3.53 -11.31
N LEU A 46 10.44 3.12 -10.12
CA LEU A 46 9.90 1.92 -9.46
C LEU A 46 8.41 2.09 -9.15
N VAL A 47 7.97 3.24 -8.63
CA VAL A 47 6.55 3.48 -8.37
C VAL A 47 5.71 3.29 -9.64
N LYS A 48 6.18 3.79 -10.79
CA LYS A 48 5.53 3.58 -12.11
C LYS A 48 5.51 2.10 -12.49
N PHE A 49 6.65 1.41 -12.40
CA PHE A 49 6.73 -0.02 -12.72
C PHE A 49 5.78 -0.88 -11.85
N TYR A 50 5.62 -0.55 -10.57
CA TYR A 50 4.72 -1.26 -9.67
C TYR A 50 3.24 -0.97 -9.93
N GLN A 51 2.90 0.01 -10.78
CA GLN A 51 1.55 0.22 -11.32
C GLN A 51 1.28 -0.64 -12.56
N GLU A 52 2.33 -1.06 -13.29
CA GLU A 52 2.19 -1.87 -14.51
C GLU A 52 1.68 -3.29 -14.20
N PRO A 53 0.49 -3.70 -14.69
CA PRO A 53 -0.10 -5.01 -14.38
C PRO A 53 0.78 -6.18 -14.80
N GLN A 54 1.52 -6.01 -15.90
CA GLN A 54 2.38 -7.02 -16.50
C GLN A 54 3.59 -7.39 -15.60
N GLY A 55 4.01 -6.48 -14.70
CA GLY A 55 5.13 -6.69 -13.79
C GLY A 55 4.78 -7.48 -12.52
N ALA A 56 3.52 -7.91 -12.36
CA ALA A 56 2.99 -8.55 -11.16
C ALA A 56 3.89 -9.66 -10.58
N SER A 57 4.35 -10.60 -11.40
CA SER A 57 5.12 -11.78 -10.95
C SER A 57 6.49 -11.45 -10.37
N ILE A 58 7.13 -10.36 -10.81
CA ILE A 58 8.50 -10.00 -10.43
C ILE A 58 8.57 -9.00 -9.27
N ARG A 59 7.44 -8.40 -8.87
CA ARG A 59 7.37 -7.39 -7.79
C ARG A 59 7.91 -7.89 -6.45
N ILE A 60 7.65 -9.14 -6.07
CA ILE A 60 8.14 -9.72 -4.80
C ILE A 60 9.66 -9.94 -4.87
N PRO A 61 10.22 -10.69 -5.85
CA PRO A 61 11.67 -10.82 -6.00
C PRO A 61 12.40 -9.49 -6.12
N LEU A 62 11.85 -8.54 -6.87
CA LEU A 62 12.42 -7.21 -7.04
C LEU A 62 12.44 -6.44 -5.72
N TYR A 63 11.39 -6.57 -4.90
CA TYR A 63 11.38 -5.92 -3.59
C TYR A 63 12.46 -6.50 -2.65
N GLU A 64 12.53 -7.83 -2.52
CA GLU A 64 13.44 -8.49 -1.58
C GLU A 64 14.91 -8.37 -1.98
N ASN A 65 15.23 -8.54 -3.27
CA ASN A 65 16.62 -8.57 -3.74
C ASN A 65 17.16 -7.18 -4.10
N PHE A 66 16.30 -6.24 -4.50
CA PHE A 66 16.72 -4.94 -4.98
C PHE A 66 16.25 -3.81 -4.06
N VAL A 67 14.95 -3.56 -3.94
CA VAL A 67 14.40 -2.40 -3.20
C VAL A 67 14.84 -2.38 -1.73
N LYS A 68 14.90 -3.56 -1.09
CA LYS A 68 15.32 -3.72 0.30
C LYS A 68 16.74 -3.21 0.56
N SER A 69 17.63 -3.28 -0.44
CA SER A 69 19.05 -2.92 -0.32
C SER A 69 19.29 -1.41 -0.15
N PHE A 70 18.40 -0.58 -0.70
CA PHE A 70 18.50 0.89 -0.62
C PHE A 70 17.30 1.56 0.03
N GLY A 71 16.38 0.79 0.63
CA GLY A 71 15.17 1.29 1.29
C GLY A 71 15.42 2.39 2.34
N ASP A 72 16.57 2.38 3.02
CA ASP A 72 16.92 3.41 4.01
C ASP A 72 17.39 4.75 3.39
N ARG A 73 17.65 4.78 2.08
CA ARG A 73 18.12 5.96 1.33
C ARG A 73 17.00 6.69 0.59
N ILE A 74 15.78 6.14 0.61
CA ILE A 74 14.63 6.67 -0.15
C ILE A 74 13.54 7.15 0.80
N ASN A 75 12.55 7.86 0.24
CA ASN A 75 11.36 8.25 0.97
C ASN A 75 10.63 6.99 1.49
N GLN A 76 10.35 6.97 2.80
CA GLN A 76 9.78 5.80 3.47
C GLN A 76 8.32 5.53 3.08
N LEU A 77 7.55 6.57 2.75
CA LEU A 77 6.19 6.42 2.26
C LEU A 77 6.17 5.77 0.87
N LYS A 78 7.06 6.19 -0.04
CA LYS A 78 7.25 5.52 -1.34
C LYS A 78 7.73 4.08 -1.17
N LEU A 79 8.63 3.81 -0.22
CA LEU A 79 9.03 2.44 0.13
C LEU A 79 7.83 1.61 0.58
N ALA A 80 6.98 2.16 1.44
CA ALA A 80 5.75 1.50 1.90
C ALA A 80 4.79 1.25 0.72
N GLN A 81 4.61 2.20 -0.19
CA GLN A 81 3.80 2.06 -1.40
C GLN A 81 4.27 0.91 -2.30
N ILE A 82 5.58 0.84 -2.57
CA ILE A 82 6.17 -0.25 -3.34
C ILE A 82 5.98 -1.59 -2.61
N GLY A 83 6.22 -1.61 -1.29
CA GLY A 83 6.02 -2.79 -0.45
C GLY A 83 4.56 -3.29 -0.46
N LEU A 84 3.58 -2.40 -0.33
CA LEU A 84 2.15 -2.76 -0.38
C LEU A 84 1.75 -3.31 -1.75
N SER A 85 2.28 -2.73 -2.83
CA SER A 85 2.03 -3.24 -4.19
C SER A 85 2.67 -4.63 -4.41
N ALA A 86 3.86 -4.88 -3.84
CA ALA A 86 4.45 -6.21 -3.79
C ALA A 86 3.58 -7.17 -2.98
N ALA A 87 3.05 -6.71 -1.83
CA ALA A 87 2.24 -7.52 -0.94
C ALA A 87 0.94 -8.02 -1.61
N GLY A 88 0.41 -7.28 -2.60
CA GLY A 88 -0.74 -7.67 -3.39
C GLY A 88 -0.58 -9.01 -4.14
N GLN A 89 0.66 -9.43 -4.42
CA GLN A 89 0.95 -10.64 -5.20
C GLN A 89 0.89 -11.94 -4.39
N TRP A 90 0.98 -11.86 -3.06
CA TRP A 90 0.81 -13.04 -2.20
C TRP A 90 -0.61 -13.58 -2.28
N LYS A 91 -0.76 -14.88 -2.51
CA LYS A 91 -2.08 -15.54 -2.48
C LYS A 91 -2.50 -15.91 -1.06
N ASP A 92 -1.52 -16.25 -0.20
CA ASP A 92 -1.76 -16.54 1.21
C ASP A 92 -1.75 -15.24 2.02
N ASP A 93 -2.84 -14.99 2.73
CA ASP A 93 -2.98 -13.83 3.62
C ASP A 93 -2.04 -13.93 4.84
N ASN A 94 -1.60 -15.12 5.26
CA ASN A 94 -0.63 -15.26 6.36
C ASN A 94 0.79 -14.83 5.95
N GLU A 95 1.23 -15.22 4.75
CA GLU A 95 2.51 -14.77 4.19
C GLU A 95 2.48 -13.26 3.94
N ARG A 96 1.37 -12.77 3.36
CA ARG A 96 1.13 -11.34 3.17
C ARG A 96 1.20 -10.56 4.48
N LEU A 97 0.57 -11.07 5.54
CA LEU A 97 0.56 -10.45 6.86
C LEU A 97 1.98 -10.37 7.44
N THR A 98 2.76 -11.45 7.32
CA THR A 98 4.14 -11.52 7.81
C THR A 98 5.03 -10.50 7.10
N PHE A 99 4.91 -10.41 5.76
CA PHE A 99 5.62 -9.44 4.95
C PHE A 99 5.25 -7.99 5.32
N LEU A 100 3.95 -7.68 5.38
CA LEU A 100 3.48 -6.33 5.73
C LEU A 100 3.82 -5.93 7.17
N SER A 101 3.80 -6.87 8.11
CA SER A 101 4.22 -6.60 9.50
C SER A 101 5.71 -6.27 9.56
N THR A 102 6.54 -7.00 8.80
CA THR A 102 7.98 -6.71 8.69
C THR A 102 8.23 -5.34 8.06
N LEU A 103 7.48 -5.00 7.01
CA LEU A 103 7.53 -3.68 6.39
C LEU A 103 7.14 -2.57 7.38
N ALA A 104 6.02 -2.74 8.11
CA ALA A 104 5.55 -1.78 9.10
C ALA A 104 6.62 -1.54 10.19
N SER A 105 7.21 -2.59 10.75
CA SER A 105 8.30 -2.43 11.73
C SER A 105 9.54 -1.75 11.18
N ARG A 106 9.81 -1.84 9.86
CA ARG A 106 10.95 -1.16 9.25
C ARG A 106 10.73 0.34 9.10
N VAL A 107 9.50 0.73 8.78
CA VAL A 107 9.11 2.15 8.59
C VAL A 107 8.64 2.82 9.88
N ASP A 108 8.55 2.07 10.98
CA ASP A 108 8.25 2.58 12.32
C ASP A 108 9.42 3.40 12.89
N LYS A 109 9.56 4.62 12.37
CA LYS A 109 10.53 5.61 12.83
C LYS A 109 9.78 6.92 13.13
N PRO A 110 10.22 7.74 14.10
CA PRO A 110 9.57 9.01 14.42
C PRO A 110 9.46 9.97 13.21
N ALA A 111 10.41 9.89 12.28
CA ALA A 111 10.44 10.72 11.08
C ALA A 111 9.60 10.18 9.91
N SER A 112 9.02 8.99 10.01
CA SER A 112 8.25 8.33 8.93
C SER A 112 6.96 7.70 9.46
N GLN A 113 6.32 8.39 10.40
CA GLN A 113 5.07 7.93 11.02
C GLN A 113 3.92 7.83 10.00
N ASP A 114 3.94 8.64 8.93
CA ASP A 114 3.03 8.56 7.78
C ASP A 114 3.15 7.22 7.04
N ALA A 115 4.38 6.81 6.73
CA ALA A 115 4.68 5.51 6.12
C ALA A 115 4.30 4.36 7.03
N TYR A 116 4.51 4.51 8.33
CA TYR A 116 4.11 3.53 9.33
C TYR A 116 2.59 3.37 9.40
N VAL A 117 1.82 4.45 9.46
CA VAL A 117 0.35 4.42 9.41
C VAL A 117 -0.13 3.75 8.12
N PHE A 118 0.48 4.09 6.98
CA PHE A 118 0.11 3.50 5.70
C PHE A 118 0.37 1.99 5.66
N ALA A 119 1.50 1.53 6.18
CA ALA A 119 1.82 0.10 6.29
C ALA A 119 0.93 -0.63 7.31
N LEU A 120 0.69 -0.02 8.47
CA LEU A 120 -0.13 -0.58 9.55
C LEU A 120 -1.60 -0.71 9.12
N THR A 121 -2.11 0.25 8.34
CA THR A 121 -3.43 0.19 7.73
C THR A 121 -3.57 -1.01 6.79
N ALA A 122 -2.53 -1.29 5.98
CA ALA A 122 -2.53 -2.49 5.14
C ALA A 122 -2.46 -3.78 5.96
N VAL A 123 -1.69 -3.82 7.04
CA VAL A 123 -1.68 -4.95 8.00
C VAL A 123 -3.09 -5.17 8.56
N ALA A 124 -3.78 -4.12 8.99
CA ALA A 124 -5.15 -4.19 9.50
C ALA A 124 -6.12 -4.77 8.46
N SER A 125 -6.02 -4.34 7.19
CA SER A 125 -6.82 -4.90 6.09
C SER A 125 -6.64 -6.41 5.92
N VAL A 126 -5.40 -6.91 6.01
CA VAL A 126 -5.15 -8.36 5.92
C VAL A 126 -5.67 -9.09 7.15
N ARG A 127 -5.50 -8.51 8.35
CA ARG A 127 -6.06 -9.07 9.60
C ARG A 127 -7.58 -9.18 9.53
N LEU A 128 -8.28 -8.21 8.92
CA LEU A 128 -9.73 -8.30 8.68
C LEU A 128 -10.10 -9.47 7.80
N ARG A 129 -9.37 -9.71 6.70
CA ARG A 129 -9.60 -10.87 5.81
C ARG A 129 -9.38 -12.20 6.52
N LEU A 130 -8.42 -12.26 7.44
CA LEU A 130 -8.16 -13.43 8.29
C LEU A 130 -9.17 -13.59 9.45
N GLY A 131 -10.15 -12.69 9.58
CA GLY A 131 -11.14 -12.72 10.66
C GLY A 131 -10.63 -12.20 12.01
N GLN A 132 -9.42 -11.64 12.06
CA GLN A 132 -8.80 -11.11 13.29
C GLN A 132 -9.28 -9.68 13.59
N LYS A 133 -10.60 -9.51 13.76
CA LYS A 133 -11.25 -8.20 13.93
C LYS A 133 -10.70 -7.39 15.11
N ASP A 134 -10.47 -8.02 16.25
CA ASP A 134 -9.96 -7.33 17.45
C ASP A 134 -8.56 -6.75 17.24
N GLN A 135 -7.69 -7.47 16.53
CA GLN A 135 -6.32 -7.01 16.24
C GLN A 135 -6.34 -5.91 15.20
N SER A 136 -7.16 -6.05 14.15
CA SER A 136 -7.36 -4.98 13.18
C SER A 136 -7.89 -3.71 13.83
N ARG A 137 -8.81 -3.82 14.81
CA ARG A 137 -9.33 -2.64 15.50
C ARG A 137 -8.23 -1.91 16.26
N LYS A 138 -7.40 -2.65 17.01
CA LYS A 138 -6.25 -2.08 17.73
C LYS A 138 -5.25 -1.40 16.78
N ASP A 139 -5.03 -1.95 15.60
CA ASP A 139 -4.15 -1.33 14.62
C ASP A 139 -4.76 -0.04 14.05
N LEU A 140 -6.06 -0.04 13.76
CA LEU A 140 -6.78 1.15 13.29
C LEU A 140 -6.82 2.25 14.36
N ASP A 141 -7.09 1.91 15.63
CA ASP A 141 -7.09 2.89 16.73
C ASP A 141 -5.69 3.51 16.91
N LYS A 142 -4.62 2.74 16.70
CA LYS A 142 -3.24 3.27 16.68
C LYS A 142 -3.00 4.19 15.49
N CYS A 143 -3.49 3.82 14.30
CA CYS A 143 -3.38 4.66 13.12
C CYS A 143 -4.09 6.00 13.34
N GLU A 144 -5.31 5.98 13.89
CA GLU A 144 -6.10 7.17 14.22
C GLU A 144 -5.35 8.08 15.19
N ALA A 145 -4.85 7.52 16.29
CA ALA A 145 -4.09 8.28 17.29
C ALA A 145 -2.83 8.95 16.71
N ILE A 146 -2.17 8.32 15.73
CA ILE A 146 -1.01 8.92 15.06
C ILE A 146 -1.48 9.98 14.05
N LEU A 147 -2.53 9.71 13.28
CA LEU A 147 -3.08 10.65 12.30
C LEU A 147 -3.55 11.96 12.95
N ASP A 148 -4.16 11.89 14.14
CA ASP A 148 -4.59 13.06 14.92
C ASP A 148 -3.44 13.97 15.36
N THR A 149 -2.19 13.48 15.37
CA THR A 149 -1.01 14.28 15.74
C THR A 149 -0.42 15.05 14.57
N PHE A 150 -0.86 14.80 13.33
CA PHE A 150 -0.30 15.44 12.15
C PHE A 150 -1.10 16.69 11.75
N ASP A 151 -0.38 17.79 11.54
CA ASP A 151 -0.95 19.02 10.97
C ASP A 151 -1.27 18.88 9.47
N SER A 152 -0.54 18.00 8.77
CA SER A 152 -0.69 17.74 7.34
C SER A 152 -0.23 16.32 7.03
N VAL A 153 -1.10 15.54 6.39
CA VAL A 153 -0.82 14.16 5.95
C VAL A 153 -1.10 14.07 4.46
N GLU A 154 -0.35 13.25 3.74
CA GLU A 154 -0.65 12.96 2.34
C GLU A 154 -2.04 12.32 2.21
N THR A 155 -2.84 12.82 1.27
CA THR A 155 -4.23 12.40 1.03
C THR A 155 -4.35 10.89 0.84
N MET A 156 -3.35 10.26 0.22
CA MET A 156 -3.33 8.81 0.00
C MET A 156 -3.32 7.99 1.30
N VAL A 157 -2.70 8.50 2.37
CA VAL A 157 -2.65 7.82 3.67
C VAL A 157 -4.03 7.85 4.33
N HIS A 158 -4.68 9.01 4.31
CA HIS A 158 -6.07 9.15 4.78
C HIS A 158 -7.04 8.29 3.96
N ALA A 159 -6.92 8.30 2.63
CA ALA A 159 -7.74 7.46 1.77
C ALA A 159 -7.59 5.97 2.11
N SER A 160 -6.35 5.50 2.31
CA SER A 160 -6.11 4.11 2.72
C SER A 160 -6.73 3.80 4.09
N PHE A 161 -6.54 4.68 5.08
CA PHE A 161 -7.07 4.53 6.43
C PHE A 161 -8.59 4.46 6.43
N TYR A 162 -9.27 5.44 5.83
CA TYR A 162 -10.72 5.48 5.76
C TYR A 162 -11.30 4.30 4.97
N ARG A 163 -10.63 3.84 3.91
CA ARG A 163 -11.06 2.64 3.18
C ARG A 163 -11.09 1.40 4.07
N VAL A 164 -10.01 1.13 4.80
CA VAL A 164 -9.94 -0.05 5.69
C VAL A 164 -10.84 0.12 6.91
N GLY A 165 -11.00 1.34 7.43
CA GLY A 165 -11.97 1.66 8.46
C GLY A 165 -13.41 1.39 8.01
N ALA A 166 -13.77 1.78 6.78
CA ALA A 166 -15.06 1.46 6.20
C ALA A 166 -15.26 -0.06 6.09
N ASP A 167 -14.28 -0.81 5.56
CA ASP A 167 -14.35 -2.27 5.50
C ASP A 167 -14.58 -2.91 6.89
N TYR A 168 -13.90 -2.38 7.92
CA TYR A 168 -14.09 -2.82 9.31
C TYR A 168 -15.53 -2.60 9.79
N TYR A 169 -16.08 -1.40 9.60
CA TYR A 169 -17.44 -1.07 10.04
C TYR A 169 -18.50 -1.84 9.25
N GLN A 170 -18.27 -2.06 7.95
CA GLN A 170 -19.15 -2.88 7.11
C GLN A 170 -19.20 -4.32 7.65
N GLN A 171 -18.06 -4.93 7.98
CA GLN A 171 -18.00 -6.28 8.55
C GLN A 171 -18.53 -6.37 10.00
N SER A 172 -18.61 -5.24 10.70
CA SER A 172 -19.13 -5.15 12.07
C SER A 172 -20.62 -4.81 12.11
N ASN A 173 -21.25 -4.61 10.95
CA ASN A 173 -22.64 -4.13 10.79
C ASN A 173 -22.90 -2.77 11.46
N SER A 174 -21.86 -1.95 11.62
CA SER A 174 -21.98 -0.57 12.12
C SER A 174 -22.25 0.37 10.95
N PHE A 175 -23.49 0.39 10.44
CA PHE A 175 -23.85 1.12 9.23
C PHE A 175 -23.68 2.65 9.35
N ALA A 176 -23.91 3.21 10.55
CA ALA A 176 -23.73 4.63 10.80
C ALA A 176 -22.27 5.07 10.62
N ASP A 177 -21.34 4.32 11.21
CA ASP A 177 -19.92 4.61 11.17
C ASP A 177 -19.32 4.28 9.80
N TYR A 178 -19.81 3.21 9.17
CA TYR A 178 -19.48 2.90 7.77
C TYR A 178 -19.83 4.07 6.85
N TYR A 179 -21.03 4.63 6.96
CA TYR A 179 -21.48 5.74 6.12
C TYR A 179 -20.58 6.98 6.31
N ARG A 180 -20.35 7.40 7.55
CA ARG A 180 -19.49 8.56 7.86
C ARG A 180 -18.06 8.35 7.35
N THR A 181 -17.48 7.19 7.62
CA THR A 181 -16.10 6.86 7.22
C THR A 181 -15.98 6.79 5.70
N THR A 182 -16.98 6.25 5.00
CA THR A 182 -16.99 6.17 3.54
C THR A 182 -17.09 7.56 2.91
N LEU A 183 -17.84 8.50 3.50
CA LEU A 183 -17.84 9.90 3.04
C LEU A 183 -16.48 10.56 3.20
N LEU A 184 -15.77 10.31 4.31
CA LEU A 184 -14.40 10.79 4.52
C LEU A 184 -13.44 10.19 3.48
N TYR A 185 -13.59 8.89 3.18
CA TYR A 185 -12.84 8.25 2.09
C TYR A 185 -13.09 8.93 0.74
N LEU A 186 -14.35 9.17 0.38
CA LEU A 186 -14.73 9.81 -0.88
C LEU A 186 -14.24 11.26 -0.98
N ALA A 187 -14.04 11.95 0.14
CA ALA A 187 -13.43 13.27 0.17
C ALA A 187 -11.91 13.25 -0.10
N CYS A 188 -11.26 12.09 0.07
CA CYS A 188 -9.82 11.90 -0.13
C CYS A 188 -9.43 11.31 -1.50
N VAL A 189 -10.39 10.94 -2.35
CA VAL A 189 -10.10 10.28 -3.64
C VAL A 189 -10.73 11.01 -4.81
N GLU A 190 -10.06 10.99 -5.95
CA GLU A 190 -10.62 11.46 -7.21
C GLU A 190 -11.51 10.37 -7.81
N LEU A 191 -12.78 10.70 -8.07
CA LEU A 191 -13.76 9.72 -8.56
C LEU A 191 -13.44 9.22 -9.97
N GLU A 192 -12.70 10.01 -10.74
CA GLU A 192 -12.21 9.67 -12.07
C GLU A 192 -11.21 8.51 -12.05
N GLU A 193 -10.43 8.38 -10.97
CA GLU A 193 -9.43 7.31 -10.81
C GLU A 193 -10.07 5.95 -10.46
N LEU A 194 -11.29 5.96 -9.91
CA LEU A 194 -12.01 4.75 -9.54
C LEU A 194 -12.69 4.10 -10.75
N GLN A 195 -12.63 2.77 -10.81
CA GLN A 195 -13.35 2.02 -11.83
C GLN A 195 -14.86 2.23 -11.67
N GLU A 196 -15.58 2.32 -12.79
CA GLU A 196 -17.03 2.57 -12.78
C GLU A 196 -17.79 1.54 -11.92
N ARG A 197 -17.37 0.27 -11.98
CA ARG A 197 -17.93 -0.81 -11.17
C ARG A 197 -17.74 -0.59 -9.67
N GLU A 198 -16.59 -0.06 -9.26
CA GLU A 198 -16.30 0.25 -7.86
C GLU A 198 -17.15 1.43 -7.39
N ARG A 199 -17.31 2.47 -8.22
CA ARG A 199 -18.20 3.60 -7.94
C ARG A 199 -19.64 3.16 -7.74
N GLN A 200 -20.16 2.29 -8.62
CA GLN A 200 -21.51 1.75 -8.50
C GLN A 200 -21.70 0.94 -7.22
N ARG A 201 -20.71 0.10 -6.86
CA ARG A 201 -20.76 -0.68 -5.62
C ARG A 201 -20.75 0.21 -4.39
N LEU A 202 -19.86 1.20 -4.34
CA LEU A 202 -19.79 2.16 -3.23
C LEU A 202 -21.09 2.94 -3.08
N ALA A 203 -21.67 3.42 -4.19
CA ALA A 203 -22.94 4.13 -4.17
C ALA A 203 -24.09 3.24 -3.65
N TYR A 204 -24.12 1.97 -4.05
CA TYR A 204 -25.10 1.00 -3.56
C TYR A 204 -24.94 0.75 -2.05
N ASP A 205 -23.73 0.39 -1.60
CA ASP A 205 -23.46 0.07 -0.19
C ASP A 205 -23.72 1.29 0.71
N LEU A 206 -23.37 2.50 0.26
CA LEU A 206 -23.62 3.75 0.97
C LEU A 206 -25.13 4.05 1.09
N SER A 207 -25.90 3.81 0.02
CA SER A 207 -27.36 4.01 0.02
C SER A 207 -28.04 3.07 1.02
N ILE A 208 -27.62 1.80 1.05
CA ILE A 208 -28.14 0.81 2.02
C ILE A 208 -27.76 1.21 3.45
N ALA A 209 -26.52 1.64 3.69
CA ALA A 209 -26.09 2.08 5.00
C ALA A 209 -26.89 3.29 5.52
N ALA A 210 -27.22 4.24 4.64
CA ALA A 210 -28.09 5.37 4.97
C ALA A 210 -29.52 4.93 5.32
N LEU A 211 -30.08 4.00 4.56
CA LEU A 211 -31.44 3.47 4.77
C LEU A 211 -31.59 2.65 6.05
N VAL A 212 -30.56 1.87 6.42
CA VAL A 212 -30.61 0.92 7.55
C VAL A 212 -30.13 1.58 8.86
N SER A 213 -29.47 2.73 8.79
CA SER A 213 -29.00 3.41 10.00
C SER A 213 -30.11 4.16 10.73
N ASP A 214 -30.27 3.88 12.01
CA ASP A 214 -31.19 4.63 12.89
C ASP A 214 -30.72 6.06 13.21
N SER A 215 -29.53 6.45 12.74
CA SER A 215 -28.87 7.71 13.13
C SER A 215 -28.58 8.67 11.97
N ILE A 216 -28.91 8.27 10.73
CA ILE A 216 -28.69 9.07 9.53
C ILE A 216 -30.06 9.60 9.07
N TYR A 217 -30.20 10.93 9.07
CA TYR A 217 -31.46 11.63 8.77
C TYR A 217 -31.33 12.62 7.59
N ASN A 218 -30.20 12.56 6.87
CA ASN A 218 -29.89 13.46 5.77
C ASN A 218 -30.23 12.83 4.42
#